data_AF-A0A1E1W274-F1
#
_entry.id   AF-A0A1E1W274-F1
#
_cell.length_a   1.000
_cell.length_b   1.000
_cell.length_c   1.000
_cell.angle_alpha   90.00
_cell.angle_beta   90.00
_cell.angle_gamma   90.00
#
_symmetry.space_group_name_H-M   'P 1'
#
loop_
_entity.id
_entity.type
_entity.pdbx_description
1 polymer ?
#
loop_
_entity_poly.entity_id
_entity_poly.type
_entity_poly.pdbx_seq_one_letter_code
_entity_poly.pdbx_strand_id
1 'polypeptide(L)'
;MVPKKKKLSREELLQKKREAEKLRYLKRKNDPQKREEMREKEKLKYQKKKEKGLRKLVKDMTPREHRAALKKWKEHCTVYRAKRLRLKSVTNTFFTRKYPVIRSRSRYSAFKIYHSRSSSNISSAK
;
A
#
# COMPACT_ATOMS: atom_id res chain seq x y z
N MET A 1 30.13 -8.13 -36.27
CA MET A 1 28.79 -7.50 -36.44
C MET A 1 28.12 -7.40 -35.08
N VAL A 2 27.68 -6.21 -34.65
CA VAL A 2 26.96 -6.04 -33.37
C VAL A 2 25.48 -6.44 -33.57
N PRO A 3 24.93 -7.38 -32.79
CA PRO A 3 23.55 -7.81 -32.95
C PRO A 3 22.57 -6.66 -32.66
N LYS A 4 21.69 -6.37 -33.62
CA LYS A 4 20.63 -5.35 -33.49
C LYS A 4 19.63 -5.80 -32.41
N LYS A 5 19.49 -5.01 -31.34
CA LYS A 5 18.52 -5.28 -30.26
C LYS A 5 17.09 -5.25 -30.81
N LYS A 6 16.29 -6.29 -30.51
CA LYS A 6 14.86 -6.33 -30.84
C LYS A 6 14.14 -5.16 -30.15
N LYS A 7 13.22 -4.50 -30.87
CA LYS A 7 12.37 -3.44 -30.28
C LYS A 7 11.41 -4.10 -29.30
N LEU A 8 11.46 -3.69 -28.03
CA LEU A 8 10.56 -4.16 -26.97
C LEU A 8 9.12 -3.72 -27.27
N SER A 9 8.15 -4.54 -26.88
CA SER A 9 6.75 -4.15 -26.96
C SER A 9 6.44 -2.99 -26.00
N ARG A 10 5.35 -2.25 -26.26
CA ARG A 10 4.94 -1.12 -25.42
C ARG A 10 4.68 -1.55 -23.97
N GLU A 11 4.13 -2.74 -23.77
CA GLU A 11 3.82 -3.28 -22.44
C GLU A 11 5.07 -3.66 -21.67
N GLU A 12 6.03 -4.32 -22.32
CA GLU A 12 7.33 -4.67 -21.73
C GLU A 12 8.11 -3.42 -21.32
N LEU A 13 8.09 -2.38 -22.16
CA LEU A 13 8.73 -1.10 -21.85
C LEU A 13 8.07 -0.44 -20.63
N LEU A 14 6.74 -0.53 -20.50
CA LEU A 14 6.01 -0.01 -19.36
C LEU A 14 6.30 -0.81 -18.08
N GLN A 15 6.38 -2.13 -18.16
CA GLN A 15 6.76 -2.99 -17.04
C GLN A 15 8.17 -2.66 -16.54
N LYS A 16 9.15 -2.57 -17.45
CA LYS A 16 10.52 -2.19 -17.13
C LYS A 16 10.61 -0.83 -16.43
N LYS A 17 9.80 0.15 -16.88
CA LYS A 17 9.68 1.47 -16.20
C LYS A 17 9.12 1.35 -14.79
N ARG A 18 8.08 0.54 -14.59
CA ARG A 18 7.48 0.31 -13.25
C ARG A 18 8.48 -0.36 -12.30
N GLU A 19 9.21 -1.36 -12.79
CA GLU A 19 10.23 -2.07 -12.01
C GLU A 19 11.40 -1.16 -11.64
N ALA A 20 11.90 -0.37 -12.59
CA ALA A 20 12.94 0.60 -12.33
C ALA A 20 12.53 1.61 -11.25
N GLU A 21 11.29 2.14 -11.32
CA GLU A 21 10.80 3.08 -10.32
C GLU A 21 10.60 2.41 -8.94
N LYS A 22 10.11 1.17 -8.91
CA LYS A 22 10.02 0.37 -7.68
C LYS A 22 11.40 0.20 -7.03
N LEU A 23 12.42 -0.12 -7.82
CA LEU A 23 13.80 -0.25 -7.33
C LEU A 23 14.36 1.10 -6.83
N ARG A 24 14.11 2.20 -7.54
CA ARG A 24 14.51 3.54 -7.09
C ARG A 24 13.86 3.91 -5.76
N TYR A 25 12.58 3.62 -5.61
CA TYR A 25 11.87 3.83 -4.35
C TYR A 25 12.45 2.97 -3.22
N LEU A 26 12.70 1.68 -3.46
CA LEU A 26 13.27 0.78 -2.46
C LEU A 26 14.67 1.23 -2.02
N LYS A 27 15.54 1.62 -2.96
CA LYS A 27 16.87 2.16 -2.64
C LYS A 27 16.78 3.40 -1.75
N ARG A 28 15.89 4.34 -2.09
CA ARG A 28 15.67 5.55 -1.30
C ARG A 28 15.06 5.25 0.06
N LYS A 29 14.13 4.30 0.13
CA LYS A 29 13.46 3.91 1.37
C LYS A 29 14.45 3.23 2.30
N ASN A 30 15.29 2.32 1.80
CA ASN A 30 16.16 1.49 2.63
C ASN A 30 17.38 2.26 3.17
N ASP A 31 17.83 3.29 2.47
CA ASP A 31 18.91 4.17 2.92
C ASP A 31 18.43 5.14 4.04
N PRO A 32 19.00 5.07 5.27
CA PRO A 32 18.56 5.91 6.39
C PRO A 32 18.86 7.40 6.17
N GLN A 33 19.98 7.77 5.54
CA GLN A 33 20.35 9.17 5.32
C GLN A 33 19.37 9.82 4.35
N LYS A 34 19.15 9.20 3.18
CA LYS A 34 18.17 9.69 2.20
C LYS A 34 16.75 9.74 2.76
N ARG A 35 16.41 8.88 3.73
CA ARG A 35 15.10 8.87 4.39
C ARG A 35 14.94 10.05 5.35
N GLU A 36 15.97 10.41 6.10
CA GLU A 36 15.96 11.60 6.97
C GLU A 36 15.90 12.90 6.15
N GLU A 37 16.74 13.03 5.11
CA GLU A 37 16.71 14.19 4.21
C GLU A 37 15.31 14.44 3.62
N MET A 38 14.61 13.38 3.20
CA MET A 38 13.25 13.47 2.70
C MET A 38 12.26 13.93 3.79
N ARG A 39 12.41 13.43 5.02
CA ARG A 39 11.57 13.86 6.14
C ARG A 39 11.78 15.35 6.44
N GLU A 40 13.02 15.81 6.48
CA GLU A 40 13.33 17.23 6.71
C GLU A 40 12.79 18.11 5.59
N LYS A 41 12.98 17.70 4.33
CA LYS A 41 12.42 18.41 3.18
C LYS A 41 10.91 18.53 3.23
N GLU A 42 10.21 17.47 3.65
CA GLU A 42 8.76 17.50 3.83
C GLU A 42 8.32 18.38 5.01
N LYS A 43 9.04 18.34 6.13
CA LYS A 43 8.83 19.25 7.27
C LYS A 43 8.98 20.71 6.84
N LEU A 44 10.08 21.05 6.17
CA LEU A 44 10.34 22.40 5.64
C LEU A 44 9.26 22.83 4.64
N LYS A 45 8.83 21.93 3.76
CA LYS A 45 7.74 22.20 2.81
C LYS A 45 6.42 22.48 3.52
N TYR A 46 6.12 21.73 4.58
CA TYR A 46 4.91 21.95 5.38
C TYR A 46 4.97 23.31 6.10
N GLN A 47 6.12 23.61 6.72
CA GLN A 47 6.37 24.87 7.40
C GLN A 47 6.22 26.07 6.45
N LYS A 48 6.86 26.03 5.27
CA LYS A 48 6.70 27.05 4.22
C LYS A 48 5.25 27.25 3.77
N LYS A 49 4.44 26.18 3.74
CA LYS A 49 3.00 26.30 3.39
C LYS A 49 2.18 26.91 4.52
N LYS A 50 2.57 26.67 5.77
CA LYS A 50 1.94 27.27 6.95
C LYS A 50 2.25 28.77 7.00
N GLU A 51 3.51 29.14 6.81
CA GLU A 51 3.98 30.54 6.76
C GLU A 51 3.29 31.34 5.65
N LYS A 52 3.14 30.74 4.46
CA LYS A 52 2.40 31.35 3.33
C LYS A 52 0.88 31.43 3.52
N GLY A 53 0.33 30.92 4.63
CA GLY A 53 -1.12 30.88 4.87
C GLY A 53 -1.90 29.87 4.02
N LEU A 54 -1.23 29.06 3.19
CA LEU A 54 -1.84 28.03 2.35
C LEU A 54 -2.34 26.82 3.15
N ARG A 55 -1.86 26.67 4.39
CA ARG A 55 -2.32 25.65 5.34
C ARG A 55 -2.62 26.32 6.68
N LYS A 56 -3.88 26.28 7.10
CA LYS A 56 -4.34 26.70 8.43
C LYS A 56 -4.42 25.50 9.37
N LEU A 57 -4.13 25.70 10.65
CA LEU A 57 -4.47 24.71 11.68
C LEU A 57 -5.95 24.81 12.01
N VAL A 58 -6.55 23.73 12.53
CA VAL A 58 -7.98 23.70 12.89
C VAL A 58 -8.36 24.84 13.84
N LYS A 59 -7.49 25.17 14.79
CA LYS A 59 -7.68 26.29 15.73
C LYS A 59 -7.73 27.67 15.05
N ASP A 60 -7.11 27.80 13.88
CA ASP A 60 -7.02 29.05 13.12
C ASP A 60 -8.05 29.08 11.97
N MET A 61 -8.89 28.05 11.85
CA MET A 61 -9.95 27.97 10.84
C MET A 61 -11.25 28.59 11.34
N THR A 62 -11.94 29.27 10.45
CA THR A 62 -13.33 29.69 10.72
C THR A 62 -14.25 28.47 10.79
N PRO A 63 -15.41 28.55 11.49
CA PRO A 63 -16.36 27.44 11.54
C PRO A 63 -16.82 26.95 10.15
N ARG A 64 -16.96 27.86 9.18
CA ARG A 64 -17.36 27.53 7.81
C ARG A 64 -16.27 26.75 7.06
N GLU A 65 -15.02 27.20 7.16
CA GLU A 65 -13.88 26.48 6.58
C GLU A 65 -13.71 25.10 7.21
N HIS A 66 -13.88 25.00 8.54
CA HIS A 66 -13.78 23.72 9.25
C HIS A 66 -14.84 22.72 8.77
N ARG A 67 -16.11 23.16 8.64
CA ARG A 67 -17.18 22.33 8.07
C ARG A 67 -16.86 21.86 6.64
N ALA A 68 -16.33 22.74 5.80
CA ALA A 68 -15.94 22.40 4.43
C ALA A 68 -14.80 21.37 4.39
N ALA A 69 -13.79 21.50 5.26
CA ALA A 69 -12.71 20.53 5.39
C ALA A 69 -13.20 19.17 5.89
N LEU A 70 -14.10 19.15 6.87
CA LEU A 70 -14.72 17.91 7.36
C LEU A 70 -15.54 17.22 6.28
N LYS A 71 -16.28 17.97 5.45
CA LYS A 71 -17.03 17.41 4.31
C LYS A 71 -16.08 16.68 3.35
N LYS A 72 -15.00 17.35 2.91
CA LYS A 72 -13.97 16.73 2.05
C LYS A 72 -13.31 15.52 2.72
N TRP A 73 -13.05 15.59 4.02
CA TRP A 73 -12.48 14.46 4.76
C TRP A 73 -13.43 13.25 4.76
N LYS A 74 -14.72 13.46 5.01
CA LYS A 74 -15.74 12.40 4.93
C LYS A 74 -15.79 11.78 3.53
N GLU A 75 -15.81 12.61 2.49
CA GLU A 75 -15.76 12.15 1.09
C GLU A 75 -14.54 11.26 0.85
N HIS A 76 -13.34 11.71 1.19
CA HIS A 76 -12.13 10.89 1.06
C HIS A 76 -12.20 9.57 1.85
N CYS A 77 -12.73 9.59 3.08
CA CYS A 77 -12.92 8.39 3.88
C CYS A 77 -13.88 7.41 3.22
N THR A 78 -14.99 7.88 2.64
CA THR A 78 -15.96 7.02 1.93
C THR A 78 -15.33 6.36 0.71
N VAL A 79 -14.63 7.14 -0.13
CA VAL A 79 -13.91 6.62 -1.31
C VAL A 79 -12.86 5.59 -0.91
N TYR A 80 -12.07 5.87 0.13
CA TYR A 80 -11.07 4.93 0.63
C TYR A 80 -11.70 3.62 1.13
N ARG A 81 -12.79 3.70 1.91
CA ARG A 81 -13.52 2.52 2.41
C ARG A 81 -14.09 1.68 1.26
N ALA A 82 -14.72 2.32 0.28
CA ALA A 82 -15.27 1.65 -0.90
C ALA A 82 -14.17 0.95 -1.72
N LYS A 83 -13.05 1.63 -2.00
CA LYS A 83 -11.89 1.03 -2.67
C LYS A 83 -11.38 -0.20 -1.91
N ARG A 84 -11.26 -0.11 -0.59
CA ARG A 84 -10.80 -1.21 0.26
C ARG A 84 -11.76 -2.41 0.19
N LEU A 85 -13.07 -2.19 0.21
CA LEU A 85 -14.07 -3.25 0.08
C LEU A 85 -14.00 -3.93 -1.30
N ARG A 86 -13.86 -3.15 -2.38
CA ARG A 86 -13.69 -3.70 -3.74
C ARG A 86 -12.44 -4.55 -3.87
N LEU A 87 -11.32 -4.13 -3.27
CA LEU A 87 -10.10 -4.93 -3.27
C LEU A 87 -10.30 -6.25 -2.52
N LYS A 88 -10.96 -6.21 -1.35
CA LYS A 88 -11.29 -7.41 -0.57
C LYS A 88 -12.19 -8.38 -1.35
N SER A 89 -13.19 -7.88 -2.07
CA SER A 89 -14.06 -8.74 -2.87
C SER A 89 -13.28 -9.42 -3.99
N VAL A 90 -12.44 -8.68 -4.74
CA VAL A 90 -11.58 -9.25 -5.79
C VAL A 90 -10.63 -10.32 -5.23
N THR A 91 -9.98 -10.06 -4.09
CA THR A 91 -9.08 -11.06 -3.47
C THR A 91 -9.85 -12.29 -2.99
N ASN A 92 -11.07 -12.12 -2.45
CA ASN A 92 -11.91 -13.24 -2.02
C ASN A 92 -12.39 -14.06 -3.22
N THR A 93 -12.76 -13.42 -4.33
CA THR A 93 -13.13 -14.14 -5.57
C THR A 93 -11.94 -14.93 -6.13
N PHE A 94 -10.74 -14.37 -6.10
CA PHE A 94 -9.53 -15.08 -6.53
C PHE A 94 -9.22 -16.28 -5.61
N PHE A 95 -9.32 -16.10 -4.30
CA PHE A 95 -9.08 -17.15 -3.32
C PHE A 95 -10.12 -18.27 -3.41
N THR A 96 -11.42 -17.93 -3.52
CA THR A 96 -12.51 -18.91 -3.67
C THR A 96 -12.45 -19.69 -4.98
N ARG A 97 -11.97 -19.09 -6.08
CA ARG A 97 -11.73 -19.80 -7.34
C ARG A 97 -10.53 -20.74 -7.28
N LYS A 98 -9.45 -20.38 -6.60
CA LYS A 98 -8.22 -21.18 -6.51
C LYS A 98 -8.28 -22.25 -5.41
N TYR A 99 -9.01 -21.98 -4.34
CA TYR A 99 -9.22 -22.87 -3.21
C TYR A 99 -10.70 -22.81 -2.82
N PRO A 100 -11.56 -23.65 -3.42
CA PRO A 100 -12.96 -23.70 -3.03
C PRO A 100 -13.01 -24.13 -1.56
N VAL A 101 -13.45 -23.23 -0.68
CA VAL A 101 -13.71 -23.56 0.71
C VAL A 101 -14.87 -24.54 0.71
N ILE A 102 -14.58 -25.83 0.88
CA ILE A 102 -15.59 -26.86 1.15
C ILE A 102 -16.25 -26.42 2.44
N ARG A 103 -17.47 -25.92 2.31
CA ARG A 103 -18.22 -25.27 3.39
C ARG A 103 -18.77 -26.36 4.32
N SER A 104 -17.89 -27.04 5.05
CA SER A 104 -18.30 -27.89 6.16
C SER A 104 -18.94 -26.98 7.21
N ARG A 105 -20.21 -27.24 7.46
CA ARG A 105 -21.11 -26.45 8.28
C ARG A 105 -20.81 -26.72 9.76
N SER A 106 -19.57 -26.46 10.18
CA SER A 106 -19.15 -26.50 11.58
C SER A 106 -18.50 -25.18 11.94
N ARG A 107 -19.05 -24.51 12.96
CA ARG A 107 -18.60 -23.19 13.45
C ARG A 107 -17.23 -23.24 14.16
N TYR A 108 -16.57 -24.39 14.23
CA TYR A 108 -15.26 -24.56 14.85
C TYR A 108 -14.37 -25.52 14.04
N SER A 109 -13.65 -25.04 13.02
CA SER A 109 -12.51 -25.83 12.49
C SER A 109 -11.45 -25.06 11.69
N ALA A 110 -11.70 -23.81 11.29
CA ALA A 110 -10.78 -23.09 10.39
C ALA A 110 -9.49 -22.54 11.05
N PHE A 111 -9.28 -22.72 12.36
CA PHE A 111 -8.07 -22.25 13.05
C PHE A 111 -7.01 -23.36 13.27
N LYS A 112 -7.33 -24.63 12.98
CA LYS A 112 -6.46 -25.79 13.30
C LYS A 112 -5.68 -26.40 12.12
N ILE A 113 -5.76 -25.85 10.91
CA ILE A 113 -5.08 -26.46 9.74
C ILE A 113 -3.66 -25.91 9.51
N TYR A 114 -3.30 -24.74 10.07
CA TYR A 114 -1.99 -24.11 9.81
C TYR A 114 -0.99 -24.09 10.96
N HIS A 115 -1.32 -24.62 12.15
CA HIS A 115 -0.38 -24.70 13.27
C HIS A 115 0.13 -26.12 13.57
N SER A 116 -0.36 -27.17 12.89
CA SER A 116 0.08 -28.55 13.10
C SER A 116 1.24 -28.99 12.21
N ARG A 117 1.70 -28.16 11.26
CA ARG A 117 2.81 -28.47 10.35
C ARG A 117 4.15 -27.77 10.68
N SER A 118 4.19 -26.96 11.74
CA SER A 118 5.43 -26.30 12.19
C SER A 118 6.05 -26.93 13.44
N SER A 119 5.44 -27.99 13.99
CA SER A 119 5.95 -28.67 15.20
C SER A 119 6.62 -30.02 14.93
N SER A 120 6.66 -30.50 13.68
CA SER A 120 7.23 -31.81 13.33
C SER A 120 8.63 -31.75 12.68
N ASN A 121 9.27 -30.59 12.61
CA ASN A 121 10.63 -30.42 12.06
C ASN A 121 11.65 -29.91 13.09
N ILE A 122 11.48 -30.25 14.37
CA ILE A 122 12.50 -30.06 15.42
C ILE A 122 12.63 -31.38 16.20
N SER A 123 12.97 -32.47 15.49
CA SER A 123 13.35 -33.75 16.12
C SER A 123 14.13 -34.66 15.15
N SER A 124 14.99 -34.09 14.31
CA SER A 124 15.96 -34.87 13.55
C SER A 124 17.19 -34.03 13.20
N ALA A 125 17.90 -33.60 14.24
CA ALA A 125 19.30 -33.22 14.16
C ALA A 125 19.92 -33.73 15.47
N LYS A 126 20.30 -35.00 15.45
CA LYS A 126 21.36 -35.53 16.31
C LYS A 126 22.67 -35.38 15.54
#